data_AF-A0A238YCR9-F1
#
_entry.id   AF-A0A238YCR9-F1
#
_cell.length_a   1.000
_cell.length_b   1.000
_cell.length_c   1.000
_cell.angle_alpha   90.00
_cell.angle_beta   90.00
_cell.angle_gamma   90.00
#
_symmetry.space_group_name_H-M   'P 1'
#
loop_
_entity.id
_entity.type
_entity.pdbx_description
1 polymer ?
#
loop_
_entity_poly.entity_id
_entity_poly.type
_entity_poly.pdbx_seq_one_letter_code
_entity_poly.pdbx_strand_id
1 'polypeptide(L)'
;MSRRASGIVLFVLCVPLFLLGISAWMDAHHEAGVRAGQLSQARTATDAQERERFADYAESTLWRLQDAQFNRNTLLAAAAAGLIGGIVVLVADRRRRETEPAADESTAPPPPAKPALIACQACQWKISTAATACPHCGHPHEPTPSAPESPAAAPIHKGQRAFYVILIALGLGSALVIYTVLFDSLSETELVRISPYWVFPTVFGYYGLVAQRMEARLQESHLDTVSEQLLNVIKESGSLGQVFALLIHAPFLLVKSRQPWVTALVGSLIWAIALTLFFSLVFPTL
;
A
#
# COMPACT_ATOMS: atom_id res chain seq x y z
N MET A 1 -3.51 3.82 -18.08
CA MET A 1 -3.80 3.77 -16.62
C MET A 1 -4.91 4.76 -16.33
N SER A 2 -5.89 4.41 -15.50
CA SER A 2 -6.92 5.39 -15.10
C SER A 2 -6.27 6.48 -14.25
N ARG A 3 -6.74 7.73 -14.35
CA ARG A 3 -6.19 8.88 -13.58
C ARG A 3 -6.23 8.65 -12.06
N ARG A 4 -7.17 7.82 -11.59
CA ARG A 4 -7.22 7.31 -10.22
C ARG A 4 -5.95 6.60 -9.78
N ALA A 5 -5.39 5.76 -10.66
CA ALA A 5 -4.15 5.06 -10.36
C ALA A 5 -3.02 6.08 -10.14
N SER A 6 -2.92 7.12 -10.97
CA SER A 6 -1.91 8.18 -10.83
C SER A 6 -2.02 8.97 -9.52
N GLY A 7 -3.22 9.32 -9.07
CA GLY A 7 -3.41 10.00 -7.78
C GLY A 7 -3.00 9.14 -6.58
N ILE A 8 -3.30 7.83 -6.64
CA ILE A 8 -2.90 6.86 -5.61
C ILE A 8 -1.39 6.65 -5.62
N VAL A 9 -0.75 6.53 -6.80
CA VAL A 9 0.71 6.40 -6.91
C VAL A 9 1.40 7.58 -6.24
N LEU A 10 0.97 8.81 -6.55
CA LEU A 10 1.50 10.03 -5.94
C LEU A 10 1.38 9.99 -4.41
N PHE A 11 0.20 9.64 -3.90
CA PHE A 11 -0.02 9.54 -2.45
C PHE A 11 0.88 8.50 -1.79
N VAL A 12 0.97 7.30 -2.37
CA VAL A 12 1.78 6.19 -1.84
C VAL A 12 3.27 6.56 -1.82
N LEU A 13 3.77 7.23 -2.87
CA LEU A 13 5.17 7.67 -2.94
C LEU A 13 5.50 8.80 -1.95
N CYS A 14 4.50 9.52 -1.41
CA CYS A 14 4.72 10.57 -0.42
C CYS A 14 4.94 10.04 0.99
N VAL A 15 4.44 8.84 1.30
CA VAL A 15 4.56 8.27 2.65
C VAL A 15 6.03 8.06 3.04
N PRO A 16 6.90 7.44 2.22
CA PRO A 16 8.33 7.34 2.53
C PRO A 16 9.01 8.70 2.69
N LEU A 17 8.71 9.66 1.80
CA LEU A 17 9.28 11.01 1.87
C LEU A 17 8.89 11.73 3.17
N PHE A 18 7.66 11.55 3.62
CA PHE A 18 7.18 12.10 4.88
C PHE A 18 7.90 11.48 6.09
N LEU A 19 8.05 10.15 6.11
CA LEU A 19 8.76 9.45 7.18
C LEU A 19 10.23 9.89 7.28
N LEU A 20 10.88 10.16 6.15
CA LEU A 20 12.25 10.67 6.14
C LEU A 20 12.34 12.12 6.57
N GLY A 21 11.34 12.93 6.25
CA GLY A 21 11.20 14.27 6.83
C GLY A 21 11.14 14.22 8.36
N ILE A 22 10.44 13.24 8.95
CA ILE A 22 10.40 13.04 10.40
C ILE A 22 11.77 12.59 10.95
N SER A 23 12.44 11.65 10.29
CA SER A 23 13.78 11.20 10.70
C SER A 23 14.80 12.34 10.68
N ALA A 24 14.84 13.13 9.59
CA ALA A 24 15.72 14.30 9.49
C ALA A 24 15.39 15.38 10.54
N TRP A 25 14.13 15.47 10.99
CA TRP A 25 13.75 16.34 12.10
C TRP A 25 14.34 15.87 13.44
N MET A 26 14.34 14.56 13.72
CA MET A 26 14.95 14.00 14.92
C MET A 26 16.46 14.23 14.95
N ASP A 27 17.14 14.03 13.83
CA ASP A 27 18.58 14.29 13.70
C ASP A 27 18.92 15.75 13.96
N ALA A 28 18.15 16.66 13.35
CA ALA A 28 18.33 18.09 13.57
C ALA A 28 18.13 18.49 15.04
N HIS A 29 17.23 17.80 15.77
CA HIS A 29 17.03 18.06 17.19
C HIS A 29 18.20 17.52 18.05
N HIS A 30 18.73 16.35 17.71
CA HIS A 30 19.90 15.77 18.37
C HIS A 30 21.15 16.66 18.19
N GLU A 31 21.45 17.04 16.95
CA GLU A 31 22.62 17.88 16.62
C GLU A 31 22.51 19.28 17.25
N ALA A 32 21.29 19.82 17.40
CA ALA A 32 21.08 21.07 18.13
C ALA A 32 21.48 20.95 19.61
N GLY A 33 21.16 19.81 20.24
CA GLY A 33 21.57 19.49 21.61
C GLY A 33 23.09 19.35 21.76
N VAL A 34 23.74 18.63 20.84
CA VAL A 34 25.20 18.47 20.81
C VAL A 34 25.90 19.82 20.69
N ARG A 35 25.47 20.67 19.75
CA ARG A 35 26.03 22.02 19.57
C ARG A 35 25.84 22.88 20.81
N ALA A 36 24.66 22.83 21.45
CA ALA A 36 24.41 23.58 22.68
C ALA A 36 25.35 23.14 23.81
N GLY A 37 25.59 21.83 23.93
CA GLY A 37 26.57 21.27 24.88
C GLY A 37 27.99 21.76 24.62
N GLN A 38 28.45 21.70 23.36
CA GLN A 38 29.79 22.17 22.97
C GLN A 38 29.99 23.67 23.24
N LEU A 39 28.99 24.50 22.94
CA LEU A 39 29.05 25.94 23.25
C LEU A 39 29.08 26.21 24.76
N SER A 40 28.39 25.40 25.56
CA SER A 40 28.45 25.48 27.03
C SER A 40 29.85 25.12 27.56
N GLN A 41 30.46 24.06 27.03
CA GLN A 41 31.83 23.64 27.35
C GLN A 41 32.85 24.71 26.95
N ALA A 42 32.73 25.29 25.75
CA ALA A 42 33.59 26.40 25.32
C ALA A 42 33.54 27.59 26.30
N ARG A 43 32.34 27.97 26.76
CA ARG A 43 32.18 29.09 27.71
C ARG A 43 32.80 28.82 29.08
N THR A 44 32.83 27.57 29.52
CA THR A 44 33.30 27.18 30.85
C THR A 44 34.75 26.73 30.88
N ALA A 45 35.35 26.42 29.72
CA ALA A 45 36.76 26.06 29.60
C ALA A 45 37.68 27.20 30.05
N THR A 46 38.57 26.88 31.00
CA THR A 46 39.58 27.82 31.52
C THR A 46 40.76 27.99 30.57
N ASP A 47 41.16 26.92 29.89
CA ASP A 47 42.20 26.94 28.88
C ASP A 47 41.70 27.57 27.57
N ALA A 48 42.51 28.46 26.99
CA ALA A 48 42.17 29.17 25.77
C ALA A 48 42.15 28.23 24.55
N GLN A 49 43.09 27.29 24.49
CA GLN A 49 43.19 26.35 23.37
C GLN A 49 42.06 25.32 23.39
N GLU A 50 41.65 24.86 24.57
CA GLU A 50 40.47 24.00 24.74
C GLU A 50 39.17 24.72 24.38
N ARG A 51 39.02 26.00 24.77
CA ARG A 51 37.88 26.84 24.37
C ARG A 51 37.75 26.97 22.85
N GLU A 52 38.87 27.20 22.16
CA GLU A 52 38.90 27.31 20.70
C GLU A 52 38.50 25.99 20.03
N ARG A 53 39.03 24.85 20.50
CA ARG A 53 38.63 23.52 20.01
C ARG A 53 37.13 23.26 20.14
N PHE A 54 36.52 23.60 21.27
CA PHE A 54 35.07 23.44 21.43
C PHE A 54 34.26 24.38 20.54
N ALA A 55 34.76 25.59 20.26
CA ALA A 55 34.13 26.52 19.32
C ALA A 55 34.18 25.96 17.89
N ASP A 56 35.32 25.43 17.45
CA ASP A 56 35.48 24.80 16.13
C ASP A 56 34.57 23.57 15.98
N TYR A 57 34.46 22.74 17.02
CA TYR A 57 33.52 21.62 17.01
C TYR A 57 32.06 22.09 16.95
N ALA A 58 31.70 23.18 17.63
CA ALA A 58 30.37 23.76 17.55
C ALA A 58 30.06 24.34 16.15
N GLU A 59 31.06 24.85 15.45
CA GLU A 59 30.93 25.33 14.07
C GLU A 59 30.76 24.18 13.07
N SER A 60 31.56 23.12 13.17
CA SER A 60 31.37 21.92 12.32
C SER A 60 29.99 21.26 12.55
N THR A 61 29.50 21.28 13.80
CA THR A 61 28.15 20.80 14.14
C THR A 61 27.05 21.72 13.60
N LEU A 62 27.30 23.02 13.47
CA LEU A 62 26.35 23.94 12.82
C LEU A 62 26.11 23.59 11.35
N TRP A 63 27.15 23.22 10.61
CA TRP A 63 27.01 22.79 9.22
C TRP A 63 26.14 21.53 9.10
N ARG A 64 26.37 20.51 9.94
CA ARG A 64 25.53 19.30 9.98
C ARG A 64 24.07 19.62 10.34
N LEU A 65 23.85 20.53 11.29
CA LEU A 65 22.52 21.00 11.66
C LEU A 65 21.80 21.67 10.48
N GLN A 66 22.49 22.56 9.75
CA GLN A 66 21.93 23.26 8.60
C GLN A 66 21.57 22.27 7.48
N ASP A 67 22.44 21.29 7.22
CA ASP A 67 22.20 20.27 6.20
C ASP A 67 21.02 19.37 6.58
N ALA A 68 20.93 18.92 7.84
CA ALA A 68 19.78 18.18 8.35
C ALA A 68 18.47 18.98 8.25
N GLN A 69 18.50 20.29 8.56
CA GLN A 69 17.34 21.17 8.41
C GLN A 69 16.94 21.37 6.95
N PHE A 70 17.90 21.51 6.05
CA PHE A 70 17.67 21.63 4.62
C PHE A 70 17.04 20.35 4.05
N ASN A 71 17.61 19.19 4.37
CA ASN A 71 17.09 17.89 3.97
C ASN A 71 15.68 17.67 4.51
N ARG A 72 15.43 17.97 5.79
CA ARG A 72 14.09 17.93 6.39
C ARG A 72 13.09 18.78 5.61
N ASN A 73 13.40 20.06 5.40
CA ASN A 73 12.48 20.98 4.75
C ASN A 73 12.19 20.55 3.30
N THR A 74 13.21 20.08 2.58
CA THR A 74 13.09 19.58 1.20
C THR A 74 12.22 18.32 1.12
N LEU A 75 12.45 17.34 2.01
CA LEU A 75 11.67 16.10 2.07
C LEU A 75 10.21 16.34 2.45
N LEU A 76 9.97 17.19 3.46
CA LEU A 76 8.61 17.56 3.87
C LEU A 76 7.90 18.36 2.76
N ALA A 77 8.59 19.25 2.06
CA ALA A 77 8.02 19.98 0.93
C ALA A 77 7.66 19.02 -0.24
N ALA A 78 8.54 18.07 -0.56
CA ALA A 78 8.27 17.07 -1.59
C ALA A 78 7.08 16.16 -1.21
N ALA A 79 7.02 15.70 0.05
CA ALA A 79 5.90 14.93 0.57
C ALA A 79 4.59 15.72 0.52
N ALA A 80 4.60 16.98 0.96
CA ALA A 80 3.43 17.85 0.91
C ALA A 80 2.97 18.11 -0.53
N ALA A 81 3.90 18.39 -1.45
CA ALA A 81 3.58 18.61 -2.86
C ALA A 81 2.94 17.38 -3.50
N GLY A 82 3.47 16.18 -3.25
CA GLY A 82 2.88 14.97 -3.80
C GLY A 82 1.56 14.56 -3.13
N LEU A 83 1.36 14.85 -1.83
CA LEU A 83 0.06 14.68 -1.16
C LEU A 83 -0.99 15.61 -1.77
N ILE A 84 -0.67 16.90 -1.94
CA ILE A 84 -1.54 17.88 -2.58
C ILE A 84 -1.85 17.46 -4.02
N GLY A 85 -0.82 17.07 -4.80
CA GLY A 85 -0.98 16.58 -6.16
C GLY A 85 -1.90 15.35 -6.23
N GLY A 86 -1.71 14.39 -5.33
CA GLY A 86 -2.56 13.20 -5.20
C GLY A 86 -4.02 13.57 -4.92
N ILE A 87 -4.26 14.47 -3.95
CA ILE A 87 -5.61 14.94 -3.61
C ILE A 87 -6.25 15.66 -4.80
N VAL A 88 -5.54 16.57 -5.48
CA VAL A 88 -6.05 17.29 -6.65
C VAL A 88 -6.48 16.32 -7.76
N VAL A 89 -5.66 15.30 -8.04
CA VAL A 89 -6.00 14.28 -9.03
C VAL A 89 -7.26 13.50 -8.63
N LEU A 90 -7.39 13.13 -7.35
CA LEU A 90 -8.57 12.42 -6.84
C LEU A 90 -9.85 13.28 -6.87
N VAL A 91 -9.76 14.56 -6.48
CA VAL A 91 -10.89 15.50 -6.51
C VAL A 91 -11.30 15.82 -7.94
N ALA A 92 -10.35 16.01 -8.86
CA ALA A 92 -10.64 16.23 -10.28
C ALA A 92 -11.34 15.02 -10.91
N ASP A 93 -10.91 13.80 -10.58
CA ASP A 93 -11.57 12.58 -11.03
C ASP A 93 -13.00 12.46 -10.48
N ARG A 94 -13.22 12.84 -9.21
CA ARG A 94 -14.55 12.87 -8.60
C ARG A 94 -15.46 13.87 -9.30
N ARG A 95 -15.03 15.12 -9.47
CA ARG A 95 -15.84 16.16 -10.13
C ARG A 95 -16.22 15.79 -11.54
N ARG A 96 -15.31 15.17 -12.30
CA ARG A 96 -15.61 14.72 -13.67
C ARG A 96 -16.75 13.71 -13.70
N ARG A 97 -16.86 12.82 -12.71
CA ARG A 97 -17.99 11.87 -12.63
C ARG A 97 -19.32 12.55 -12.32
N GLU A 98 -19.28 13.65 -11.59
CA GLU A 98 -20.47 14.44 -11.27
C GLU A 98 -20.91 15.29 -12.49
N THR A 99 -19.97 15.70 -13.35
CA THR A 99 -20.25 16.51 -14.54
C THR A 99 -20.36 15.75 -15.85
N GLU A 100 -19.91 14.49 -15.93
CA GLU A 100 -20.18 13.63 -17.07
C GLU A 100 -21.70 13.35 -17.02
N PRO A 101 -22.51 13.99 -17.89
CA PRO A 101 -23.95 13.77 -17.89
C PRO A 101 -24.15 12.27 -18.04
N ALA A 102 -25.03 11.68 -17.22
CA ALA A 102 -25.35 10.27 -17.26
C ALA A 102 -25.49 9.87 -18.72
N ALA A 103 -24.46 9.20 -19.26
CA ALA A 103 -24.47 8.77 -20.64
C ALA A 103 -25.73 7.92 -20.76
N ASP A 104 -26.61 8.33 -21.68
CA ASP A 104 -27.95 7.82 -21.89
C ASP A 104 -28.03 6.35 -21.45
N GLU A 105 -28.76 6.10 -20.36
CA GLU A 105 -28.83 4.84 -19.60
C GLU A 105 -29.29 3.65 -20.49
N SER A 106 -29.68 3.96 -21.73
CA SER A 106 -30.00 3.06 -22.84
C SER A 106 -28.80 2.23 -23.38
N THR A 107 -27.55 2.53 -23.02
CA THR A 107 -26.37 1.73 -23.45
C THR A 107 -25.56 1.09 -22.32
N ALA A 108 -26.02 1.20 -21.07
CA ALA A 108 -25.45 0.40 -20.00
C ALA A 108 -25.75 -1.10 -20.28
N PRO A 109 -24.75 -2.00 -20.28
CA PRO A 109 -25.04 -3.42 -20.32
C PRO A 109 -25.98 -3.74 -19.15
N PRO A 110 -27.07 -4.48 -19.40
CA PRO A 110 -28.09 -4.73 -18.40
C PRO A 110 -27.41 -5.28 -17.14
N PRO A 111 -27.87 -4.86 -15.94
CA PRO A 111 -27.36 -5.43 -14.70
C PRO A 111 -27.38 -6.95 -14.81
N PRO A 112 -26.34 -7.67 -14.31
CA PRO A 112 -26.25 -9.11 -14.45
C PRO A 112 -27.61 -9.68 -14.06
N ALA A 113 -28.28 -10.28 -15.04
CA ALA A 113 -29.68 -10.63 -14.92
C ALA A 113 -29.78 -11.48 -13.65
N LYS A 114 -30.53 -10.98 -12.64
CA LYS A 114 -30.90 -11.83 -11.51
C LYS A 114 -31.40 -13.13 -12.13
N PRO A 115 -30.88 -14.31 -11.71
CA PRO A 115 -31.26 -15.57 -12.33
C PRO A 115 -32.78 -15.59 -12.33
N ALA A 116 -33.36 -15.57 -13.52
CA ALA A 116 -34.79 -15.47 -13.67
C ALA A 116 -35.36 -16.73 -13.00
N LEU A 117 -36.12 -16.53 -11.93
CA LEU A 117 -36.79 -17.61 -11.24
C LEU A 117 -38.17 -17.76 -11.85
N ILE A 118 -38.43 -18.90 -12.47
CA ILE A 118 -39.76 -19.26 -12.99
C ILE A 118 -40.43 -20.23 -12.02
N ALA A 119 -41.76 -20.21 -11.95
CA ALA A 119 -42.52 -21.18 -11.16
C ALA A 119 -42.63 -22.50 -11.92
N CYS A 120 -42.38 -23.62 -11.25
CA CYS A 120 -42.58 -24.94 -11.82
C CYS A 120 -44.06 -25.17 -12.15
N GLN A 121 -44.37 -25.65 -13.35
CA GLN A 121 -45.76 -25.86 -13.78
C GLN A 121 -46.50 -26.90 -12.92
N ALA A 122 -45.79 -27.89 -12.37
CA ALA A 122 -46.37 -28.96 -11.59
C ALA A 122 -46.59 -28.62 -10.10
N CYS A 123 -45.64 -27.92 -9.47
CA CYS A 123 -45.65 -27.68 -8.01
C CYS A 123 -45.55 -26.21 -7.60
N GLN A 124 -45.48 -25.27 -8.56
CA GLN A 124 -45.34 -23.83 -8.34
C GLN A 124 -44.06 -23.40 -7.59
N TRP A 125 -43.11 -24.30 -7.35
CA TRP A 125 -41.81 -23.98 -6.72
C TRP A 125 -40.97 -23.09 -7.64
N LYS A 126 -40.26 -22.10 -7.07
CA LYS A 126 -39.39 -21.19 -7.83
C LYS A 126 -38.09 -21.90 -8.20
N ILE A 127 -37.84 -22.03 -9.51
CA ILE A 127 -36.66 -22.70 -10.07
C ILE A 127 -35.93 -21.78 -11.04
N SER A 128 -34.63 -22.00 -11.23
CA SER A 128 -33.83 -21.27 -12.23
C SER A 128 -34.32 -21.60 -13.64
N THR A 129 -34.36 -20.61 -14.55
CA THR A 129 -34.63 -20.83 -15.98
C THR A 129 -33.62 -21.75 -16.67
N ALA A 130 -32.45 -21.98 -16.07
CA ALA A 130 -31.44 -22.91 -16.56
C ALA A 130 -31.63 -24.36 -16.07
N ALA A 131 -32.56 -24.62 -15.15
CA ALA A 131 -32.77 -25.96 -14.60
C ALA A 131 -33.55 -26.86 -15.58
N THR A 132 -33.00 -28.05 -15.87
CA THR A 132 -33.66 -29.06 -16.73
C THR A 132 -34.74 -29.86 -16.02
N ALA A 133 -34.79 -29.79 -14.67
CA ALA A 133 -35.85 -30.41 -13.88
C ALA A 133 -36.07 -29.64 -12.57
N CYS A 134 -37.30 -29.69 -12.04
CA CYS A 134 -37.62 -29.11 -10.75
C CYS A 134 -36.99 -29.94 -9.61
N PRO A 135 -36.18 -29.35 -8.71
CA PRO A 135 -35.55 -30.08 -7.61
C PRO A 135 -36.56 -30.54 -6.55
N HIS A 136 -37.76 -29.97 -6.51
CA HIS A 136 -38.79 -30.33 -5.53
C HIS A 136 -39.66 -31.52 -5.98
N CYS A 137 -40.04 -31.59 -7.26
CA CYS A 137 -40.97 -32.62 -7.75
C CYS A 137 -40.44 -33.47 -8.92
N GLY A 138 -39.25 -33.19 -9.43
CA GLY A 138 -38.64 -33.93 -10.55
C GLY A 138 -39.26 -33.63 -11.93
N HIS A 139 -40.23 -32.71 -12.03
CA HIS A 139 -40.87 -32.40 -13.30
C HIS A 139 -39.86 -31.78 -14.28
N PRO A 140 -39.72 -32.32 -15.51
CA PRO A 140 -38.77 -31.81 -16.49
C PRO A 140 -39.16 -30.40 -16.93
N HIS A 141 -38.15 -29.58 -17.19
CA HIS A 141 -38.29 -28.22 -17.69
C HIS A 141 -37.42 -28.05 -18.94
N GLU A 142 -38.00 -27.49 -19.99
CA GLU A 142 -37.26 -27.12 -21.19
C GLU A 142 -36.57 -25.77 -20.91
N PRO A 143 -35.21 -25.73 -20.87
CA PRO A 143 -34.51 -24.49 -20.57
C PRO A 143 -34.80 -23.47 -21.68
N THR A 144 -35.39 -22.34 -21.31
CA THR A 144 -35.56 -21.23 -22.24
C THR A 144 -34.17 -20.75 -22.66
N PRO A 145 -33.85 -20.66 -23.97
CA PRO A 145 -32.58 -20.15 -24.44
C PRO A 145 -32.35 -18.76 -23.85
N SER A 146 -31.49 -18.67 -22.83
CA SER A 146 -31.10 -17.40 -22.26
C SER A 146 -30.42 -16.59 -23.35
N ALA A 147 -30.85 -15.34 -23.55
CA ALA A 147 -30.19 -14.40 -24.45
C ALA A 147 -28.67 -14.47 -24.25
N PRO A 148 -27.87 -14.37 -25.33
CA PRO A 148 -26.42 -14.54 -25.27
C PRO A 148 -25.86 -13.72 -24.11
N GLU A 149 -25.24 -14.44 -23.18
CA GLU A 149 -24.68 -13.93 -21.95
C GLU A 149 -23.86 -12.68 -22.29
N SER A 150 -24.28 -11.53 -21.75
CA SER A 150 -23.66 -10.24 -22.06
C SER A 150 -22.15 -10.38 -21.85
N PRO A 151 -21.30 -9.99 -22.81
CA PRO A 151 -19.88 -10.28 -22.78
C PRO A 151 -19.30 -9.83 -21.45
N ALA A 152 -18.77 -10.81 -20.70
CA ALA A 152 -18.18 -10.63 -19.39
C ALA A 152 -17.33 -9.36 -19.38
N ALA A 153 -17.68 -8.44 -18.46
CA ALA A 153 -17.08 -7.12 -18.37
C ALA A 153 -15.55 -7.21 -18.52
N ALA A 154 -15.02 -6.46 -19.50
CA ALA A 154 -13.62 -6.49 -19.89
C ALA A 154 -12.67 -6.29 -18.69
N PRO A 155 -11.42 -6.82 -18.76
CA PRO A 155 -10.55 -7.02 -17.61
C PRO A 155 -9.93 -5.71 -17.11
N ILE A 156 -10.67 -4.99 -16.25
CA ILE A 156 -10.20 -3.79 -15.53
C ILE A 156 -8.91 -4.10 -14.71
N HIS A 157 -8.66 -5.37 -14.41
CA HIS A 157 -7.56 -5.83 -13.55
C HIS A 157 -6.17 -5.87 -14.21
N LYS A 158 -6.05 -5.91 -15.55
CA LYS A 158 -4.74 -6.07 -16.22
C LYS A 158 -3.76 -4.94 -15.90
N GLY A 159 -4.23 -3.69 -15.96
CA GLY A 159 -3.40 -2.51 -15.73
C GLY A 159 -2.94 -2.37 -14.28
N GLN A 160 -3.82 -2.69 -13.32
CA GLN A 160 -3.48 -2.65 -11.91
C GLN A 160 -2.50 -3.77 -11.52
N ARG A 161 -2.65 -4.98 -12.08
CA ARG A 161 -1.70 -6.08 -11.85
C ARG A 161 -0.31 -5.70 -12.34
N ALA A 162 -0.20 -5.16 -13.55
CA ALA A 162 1.07 -4.67 -14.09
C ALA A 162 1.70 -3.60 -13.18
N PHE A 163 0.89 -2.67 -12.67
CA PHE A 163 1.35 -1.66 -11.72
C PHE A 163 1.98 -2.26 -10.45
N TYR A 164 1.31 -3.23 -9.81
CA TYR A 164 1.86 -3.86 -8.62
C TYR A 164 3.12 -4.69 -8.91
N VAL A 165 3.18 -5.40 -10.05
CA VAL A 165 4.38 -6.12 -10.48
C VAL A 165 5.55 -5.16 -10.69
N ILE A 166 5.31 -4.01 -11.33
CA ILE A 166 6.34 -2.98 -11.54
C ILE A 166 6.84 -2.45 -10.19
N LEU A 167 5.96 -2.20 -9.22
CA LEU A 167 6.38 -1.77 -7.89
C LEU A 167 7.25 -2.80 -7.15
N ILE A 168 6.91 -4.09 -7.25
CA ILE A 168 7.76 -5.16 -6.71
C ILE A 168 9.11 -5.18 -7.42
N ALA A 169 9.13 -5.11 -8.75
CA ALA A 169 10.37 -5.11 -9.52
C ALA A 169 11.25 -3.90 -9.18
N LEU A 170 10.66 -2.72 -9.02
CA LEU A 170 11.38 -1.51 -8.60
C LEU A 170 11.91 -1.63 -7.17
N GLY A 171 11.11 -2.11 -6.23
CA GLY A 171 11.57 -2.30 -4.84
C GLY A 171 12.69 -3.32 -4.76
N LEU A 172 12.54 -4.51 -5.36
CA LEU A 172 13.59 -5.53 -5.38
C LEU A 172 14.83 -5.08 -6.17
N GLY A 173 14.65 -4.37 -7.28
CA GLY A 173 15.75 -3.80 -8.06
C GLY A 173 16.54 -2.77 -7.27
N SER A 174 15.86 -1.87 -6.55
CA SER A 174 16.49 -0.91 -5.65
C SER A 174 17.27 -1.62 -4.54
N ALA A 175 16.70 -2.66 -3.93
CA ALA A 175 17.41 -3.46 -2.93
C ALA A 175 18.68 -4.08 -3.53
N LEU A 176 18.59 -4.70 -4.70
CA LEU A 176 19.77 -5.29 -5.38
C LEU A 176 20.87 -4.25 -5.59
N VAL A 177 20.54 -3.06 -6.11
CA VAL A 177 21.52 -1.98 -6.31
C VAL A 177 22.13 -1.52 -4.99
N ILE A 178 21.31 -1.30 -3.96
CA ILE A 178 21.78 -0.87 -2.64
C ILE A 178 22.78 -1.87 -2.06
N TYR A 179 22.42 -3.16 -2.05
CA TYR A 179 23.23 -4.20 -1.39
C TYR A 179 24.41 -4.72 -2.24
N THR A 180 24.44 -4.50 -3.55
CA THR A 180 25.53 -4.99 -4.41
C THR A 180 26.46 -3.90 -4.93
N VAL A 181 25.97 -2.66 -5.08
CA VAL A 181 26.74 -1.55 -5.66
C VAL A 181 27.03 -0.47 -4.62
N LEU A 182 26.05 -0.10 -3.81
CA LEU A 182 26.18 1.03 -2.87
C LEU A 182 26.61 0.60 -1.46
N PHE A 183 26.64 -0.69 -1.16
CA PHE A 183 26.85 -1.21 0.19
C PHE A 183 28.13 -0.68 0.85
N ASP A 184 29.25 -0.67 0.12
CA ASP A 184 30.54 -0.19 0.65
C ASP A 184 30.60 1.33 0.86
N SER A 185 29.67 2.08 0.27
CA SER A 185 29.61 3.55 0.35
C SER A 185 28.61 4.04 1.39
N LEU A 186 27.77 3.15 1.93
CA LEU A 186 26.74 3.48 2.90
C LEU A 186 27.17 3.03 4.29
N SER A 187 27.06 3.91 5.27
CA SER A 187 27.16 3.51 6.68
C SER A 187 26.01 2.58 7.06
N GLU A 188 26.18 1.79 8.13
CA GLU A 188 25.12 0.92 8.68
C GLU A 188 23.84 1.72 8.96
N THR A 189 23.99 2.91 9.53
CA THR A 189 22.89 3.85 9.81
C THR A 189 22.18 4.28 8.52
N GLU A 190 22.91 4.66 7.47
CA GLU A 190 22.30 5.02 6.18
C GLU A 190 21.59 3.84 5.53
N LEU A 191 22.16 2.64 5.63
CA LEU A 191 21.55 1.42 5.09
C LEU A 191 20.18 1.15 5.74
N VAL A 192 20.09 1.30 7.06
CA VAL A 192 18.83 1.18 7.81
C VAL A 192 17.85 2.28 7.41
N ARG A 193 18.31 3.54 7.32
CA ARG A 193 17.48 4.69 6.92
C ARG A 193 16.96 4.61 5.49
N ILE A 194 17.71 4.01 4.58
CA ILE A 194 17.31 3.82 3.19
C ILE A 194 16.37 2.60 3.04
N SER A 195 16.40 1.64 3.97
CA SER A 195 15.61 0.40 3.86
C SER A 195 14.11 0.60 3.55
N PRO A 196 13.39 1.60 4.12
CA PRO A 196 11.97 1.79 3.81
C PRO A 196 11.71 2.08 2.34
N TYR A 197 12.67 2.66 1.61
CA TYR A 197 12.50 3.02 0.19
C TYR A 197 12.31 1.81 -0.72
N TRP A 198 12.93 0.68 -0.41
CA TRP A 198 12.80 -0.53 -1.22
C TRP A 198 11.81 -1.53 -0.60
N VAL A 199 11.73 -1.58 0.73
CA VAL A 199 10.77 -2.45 1.43
C VAL A 199 9.33 -2.02 1.15
N PHE A 200 9.03 -0.72 1.28
CA PHE A 200 7.67 -0.23 1.13
C PHE A 200 7.04 -0.51 -0.24
N PRO A 201 7.65 -0.16 -1.39
CA PRO A 201 7.09 -0.49 -2.70
C PRO A 201 6.99 -1.99 -2.95
N THR A 202 7.94 -2.80 -2.45
CA THR A 202 7.87 -4.27 -2.54
C THR A 202 6.67 -4.81 -1.76
N VAL A 203 6.51 -4.43 -0.49
CA VAL A 203 5.40 -4.87 0.35
C VAL A 203 4.06 -4.37 -0.21
N PHE A 204 3.95 -3.10 -0.57
CA PHE A 204 2.73 -2.55 -1.16
C PHE A 204 2.36 -3.25 -2.47
N GLY A 205 3.34 -3.50 -3.34
CA GLY A 205 3.13 -4.26 -4.58
C GLY A 205 2.68 -5.69 -4.31
N TYR A 206 3.33 -6.38 -3.38
CA TYR A 206 2.97 -7.75 -2.97
C TYR A 206 1.53 -7.81 -2.44
N TYR A 207 1.19 -6.94 -1.48
CA TYR A 207 -0.15 -6.88 -0.92
C TYR A 207 -1.21 -6.52 -1.97
N GLY A 208 -0.87 -5.64 -2.92
CA GLY A 208 -1.74 -5.32 -4.05
C GLY A 208 -2.08 -6.53 -4.91
N LEU A 209 -1.09 -7.36 -5.24
CA LEU A 209 -1.30 -8.60 -5.99
C LEU A 209 -2.14 -9.62 -5.21
N VAL A 210 -1.87 -9.78 -3.93
CA VAL A 210 -2.65 -10.69 -3.07
C VAL A 210 -4.09 -10.20 -2.98
N ALA A 211 -4.32 -8.91 -2.73
CA ALA A 211 -5.66 -8.34 -2.63
C ALA A 211 -6.45 -8.49 -3.94
N GLN A 212 -5.80 -8.33 -5.10
CA GLN A 212 -6.43 -8.59 -6.41
C GLN A 212 -6.81 -10.06 -6.61
N ARG A 213 -5.92 -10.97 -6.20
CA ARG A 213 -6.20 -12.42 -6.31
C ARG A 213 -7.38 -12.81 -5.42
N MET A 214 -7.50 -12.19 -4.25
CA MET A 214 -8.63 -12.41 -3.34
C MET A 214 -9.92 -11.79 -3.88
N GLU A 215 -9.88 -10.58 -4.43
CA GLU A 215 -11.04 -9.96 -5.09
C GLU A 215 -11.58 -10.86 -6.22
N ALA A 216 -10.69 -11.38 -7.07
CA ALA A 216 -11.07 -12.29 -8.14
C ALA A 216 -11.76 -13.56 -7.61
N ARG A 217 -11.24 -14.16 -6.54
CA ARG A 217 -11.84 -15.35 -5.93
C ARG A 217 -13.14 -15.05 -5.18
N LEU A 218 -13.30 -13.87 -4.58
CA LEU A 218 -14.56 -13.45 -3.94
C LEU A 218 -15.69 -13.25 -4.95
N GLN A 219 -15.38 -12.95 -6.21
CA GLN A 219 -16.41 -12.93 -7.26
C GLN A 219 -16.89 -14.35 -7.61
N GLU A 220 -16.04 -15.35 -7.44
CA GLU A 220 -16.35 -16.76 -7.72
C GLU A 220 -17.02 -17.47 -6.53
N SER A 221 -16.50 -17.25 -5.32
CA SER A 221 -17.06 -17.79 -4.09
C SER A 221 -17.95 -16.72 -3.46
N HIS A 222 -19.25 -16.98 -3.28
CA HIS A 222 -20.24 -16.11 -2.61
C HIS A 222 -19.92 -15.73 -1.13
N LEU A 223 -18.66 -15.79 -0.71
CA LEU A 223 -18.17 -15.39 0.60
C LEU A 223 -18.25 -13.87 0.77
N ASP A 224 -18.66 -13.44 1.95
CA ASP A 224 -18.90 -12.03 2.22
C ASP A 224 -17.63 -11.24 2.56
N THR A 225 -16.55 -11.91 3.02
CA THR A 225 -15.35 -11.24 3.54
C THR A 225 -14.01 -11.79 3.02
N VAL A 226 -13.08 -10.88 2.75
CA VAL A 226 -11.69 -11.17 2.33
C VAL A 226 -10.95 -12.00 3.39
N SER A 227 -11.21 -11.76 4.68
CA SER A 227 -10.56 -12.44 5.80
C SER A 227 -10.84 -13.94 5.85
N GLU A 228 -12.06 -14.38 5.56
CA GLU A 228 -12.42 -15.81 5.58
C GLU A 228 -11.68 -16.57 4.47
N GLN A 229 -11.60 -15.96 3.30
CA GLN A 229 -10.89 -16.54 2.18
C GLN A 229 -9.38 -16.61 2.44
N LEU A 230 -8.80 -15.62 3.13
CA LEU A 230 -7.41 -15.67 3.57
C LEU A 230 -7.17 -16.84 4.51
N LEU A 231 -8.05 -17.04 5.49
CA LEU A 231 -7.92 -18.13 6.45
C LEU A 231 -7.99 -19.51 5.77
N ASN A 232 -8.80 -19.65 4.72
CA ASN A 232 -8.82 -20.88 3.92
C ASN A 232 -7.49 -21.09 3.17
N VAL A 233 -6.93 -20.05 2.54
CA VAL A 233 -5.62 -20.14 1.89
C VAL A 233 -4.51 -20.46 2.89
N ILE A 234 -4.57 -19.88 4.10
CA ILE A 234 -3.62 -20.16 5.18
C ILE A 234 -3.77 -21.61 5.67
N LYS A 235 -4.99 -22.14 5.80
CA LYS A 235 -5.23 -23.54 6.17
C LYS A 235 -4.72 -24.55 5.15
N GLU A 236 -4.69 -24.19 3.87
CA GLU A 236 -4.12 -25.03 2.81
C GLU A 236 -2.59 -25.10 2.85
N SER A 237 -1.92 -24.14 3.49
CA SER A 237 -0.48 -24.19 3.71
C SER A 237 -0.15 -25.09 4.91
N GLY A 238 0.81 -26.01 4.75
CA GLY A 238 1.22 -26.94 5.83
C GLY A 238 1.64 -26.21 7.13
N SER A 239 1.75 -26.93 8.26
CA SER A 239 1.88 -26.34 9.61
C SER A 239 2.93 -25.23 9.76
N LEU A 240 4.13 -25.40 9.18
CA LEU A 240 5.17 -24.38 9.20
C LEU A 240 4.82 -23.19 8.30
N GLY A 241 4.32 -23.46 7.10
CA GLY A 241 3.87 -22.44 6.15
C GLY A 241 2.71 -21.62 6.69
N GLN A 242 1.84 -22.23 7.50
CA GLN A 242 0.70 -21.58 8.12
C GLN A 242 1.12 -20.45 9.06
N VAL A 243 2.15 -20.66 9.88
CA VAL A 243 2.65 -19.64 10.82
C VAL A 243 3.23 -18.46 10.05
N PHE A 244 4.07 -18.72 9.04
CA PHE A 244 4.64 -17.66 8.21
C PHE A 244 3.59 -16.94 7.39
N ALA A 245 2.65 -17.66 6.78
CA ALA A 245 1.56 -17.08 6.02
C ALA A 245 0.68 -16.20 6.91
N LEU A 246 0.38 -16.65 8.13
CA LEU A 246 -0.38 -15.88 9.10
C LEU A 246 0.39 -14.62 9.54
N LEU A 247 1.69 -14.72 9.82
CA LEU A 247 2.49 -13.56 10.21
C LEU A 247 2.62 -12.55 9.06
N ILE A 248 2.89 -13.03 7.84
CA ILE A 248 3.00 -12.20 6.65
C ILE A 248 1.67 -11.56 6.31
N HIS A 249 0.54 -12.28 6.41
CA HIS A 249 -0.75 -11.78 5.98
C HIS A 249 -1.64 -11.25 7.12
N ALA A 250 -1.18 -11.25 8.37
CA ALA A 250 -1.95 -10.75 9.51
C ALA A 250 -2.56 -9.36 9.28
N PRO A 251 -1.87 -8.40 8.63
CA PRO A 251 -2.46 -7.10 8.32
C PRO A 251 -3.76 -7.16 7.48
N PHE A 252 -3.94 -8.18 6.63
CA PHE A 252 -5.18 -8.37 5.89
C PHE A 252 -6.39 -8.66 6.79
N LEU A 253 -6.18 -9.26 7.96
CA LEU A 253 -7.25 -9.57 8.92
C LEU A 253 -7.82 -8.30 9.55
N LEU A 254 -7.05 -7.21 9.57
CA LEU A 254 -7.46 -5.93 10.15
C LEU A 254 -8.26 -5.07 9.17
N VAL A 255 -8.23 -5.38 7.87
CA VAL A 255 -8.83 -4.55 6.82
C VAL A 255 -10.12 -5.16 6.30
N LYS A 256 -11.25 -4.52 6.61
CA LYS A 256 -12.59 -4.92 6.13
C LYS A 256 -12.94 -4.43 4.72
N SER A 257 -12.02 -3.77 4.03
CA SER A 257 -12.29 -3.20 2.70
C SER A 257 -12.31 -4.27 1.61
N ARG A 258 -13.29 -4.20 0.71
CA ARG A 258 -13.32 -4.99 -0.54
C ARG A 258 -12.40 -4.43 -1.63
N GLN A 259 -11.93 -3.18 -1.49
CA GLN A 259 -11.12 -2.52 -2.51
C GLN A 259 -9.64 -2.92 -2.37
N PRO A 260 -9.02 -3.56 -3.38
CA PRO A 260 -7.66 -4.10 -3.27
C PRO A 260 -6.61 -3.07 -2.87
N TRP A 261 -6.73 -1.85 -3.40
CA TRP A 261 -5.76 -0.78 -3.15
C TRP A 261 -5.80 -0.27 -1.71
N VAL A 262 -6.99 -0.23 -1.08
CA VAL A 262 -7.12 0.16 0.34
C VAL A 262 -6.43 -0.88 1.21
N THR A 263 -6.68 -2.15 0.90
CA THR A 263 -6.07 -3.28 1.60
C THR A 263 -4.56 -3.30 1.43
N ALA A 264 -4.06 -3.02 0.23
CA ALA A 264 -2.63 -2.89 -0.03
C ALA A 264 -2.00 -1.72 0.74
N LEU A 265 -2.65 -0.55 0.74
CA LEU A 265 -2.17 0.63 1.45
C LEU A 265 -2.08 0.37 2.95
N VAL A 266 -3.17 -0.10 3.57
CA VAL A 266 -3.21 -0.34 5.02
C VAL A 266 -2.23 -1.46 5.40
N GLY A 267 -2.18 -2.55 4.62
CA GLY A 267 -1.23 -3.63 4.85
C GLY A 267 0.23 -3.17 4.80
N SER A 268 0.59 -2.38 3.78
CA SER A 268 1.93 -1.81 3.66
C SER A 268 2.27 -0.79 4.76
N LEU A 269 1.29 0.01 5.21
CA LEU A 269 1.48 0.97 6.29
C LEU A 269 1.74 0.26 7.63
N ILE A 270 1.00 -0.83 7.91
CA ILE A 270 1.22 -1.65 9.10
C ILE A 270 2.64 -2.22 9.09
N TRP A 271 3.10 -2.74 7.95
CA TRP A 271 4.47 -3.22 7.80
C TRP A 271 5.51 -2.12 7.95
N ALA A 272 5.28 -0.94 7.38
CA ALA A 272 6.19 0.20 7.53
C ALA A 272 6.34 0.59 9.00
N ILE A 273 5.23 0.69 9.75
CA ILE A 273 5.25 0.97 11.18
C ILE A 273 5.98 -0.14 11.95
N ALA A 274 5.68 -1.41 11.67
CA ALA A 274 6.33 -2.54 12.32
C ALA A 274 7.85 -2.56 12.07
N LEU A 275 8.28 -2.26 10.84
CA LEU A 275 9.69 -2.20 10.46
C LEU A 275 10.40 -1.04 11.17
N THR A 276 9.78 0.14 11.23
CA THR A 276 10.31 1.30 11.97
C THR A 276 10.47 0.96 13.45
N LEU A 277 9.44 0.40 14.08
CA LEU A 277 9.50 -0.01 15.49
C LEU A 277 10.57 -1.07 15.72
N PHE A 278 10.69 -2.05 14.82
CA PHE A 278 11.73 -3.07 14.90
C PHE A 278 13.12 -2.44 14.89
N PHE A 279 13.40 -1.54 13.94
CA PHE A 279 14.71 -0.88 13.89
C PHE A 279 14.97 -0.01 15.12
N SER A 280 13.99 0.78 15.57
CA SER A 280 14.15 1.61 16.77
C SER A 280 14.38 0.79 18.05
N LEU A 281 13.83 -0.42 18.15
CA LEU A 281 13.97 -1.29 19.33
C LEU A 281 15.24 -2.14 19.30
N VAL A 282 15.59 -2.70 18.14
CA VAL A 282 16.74 -3.61 18.00
C VAL A 282 18.04 -2.84 17.82
N PHE A 283 17.97 -1.68 17.17
CA PHE A 283 19.12 -0.83 16.88
C PHE A 283 18.89 0.60 17.37
N PRO A 284 18.77 0.82 18.69
CA PRO A 284 18.42 2.13 19.26
C PRO A 284 19.47 3.23 19.00
N THR A 285 20.66 2.85 18.53
CA THR A 285 21.77 3.75 18.22
C THR A 285 21.90 4.09 16.72
N LEU A 286 21.04 3.54 15.86
CA LEU A 286 20.96 3.83 14.42
C LEU A 286 19.80 4.79 14.12
#